data_AF-A0A9D7KHT3-F1
#
_entry.id   AF-A0A9D7KHT3-F1
#
_cell.length_a   1.000
_cell.length_b   1.000
_cell.length_c   1.000
_cell.angle_alpha   90.00
_cell.angle_beta   90.00
_cell.angle_gamma   90.00
#
_symmetry.space_group_name_H-M   'P 1'
#
loop_
_entity.id
_entity.type
_entity.pdbx_description
1 polymer ?
#
loop_
_entity_poly.entity_id
_entity_poly.type
_entity_poly.pdbx_seq_one_letter_code
_entity_poly.pdbx_strand_id
1 'polypeptide(L)'
;MKKIVSEAQLIRICAFGGGPGTEILGSLKYFESIAYNGRLDFTLFDRETAWSDSWSDISEKLDSDRIFSTHLFALDFTQPNNFNAKNYLRSDLFFMIYFFSELNLNDNMEKFLFDTLTNAKQGQNLFI
;
A
#
# COMPACT_ATOMS: atom_id res chain seq x y z
N MET A 1 23.79 17.71 26.30
CA MET A 1 22.91 17.93 25.14
C MET A 1 22.45 16.58 24.61
N LYS A 2 21.21 16.17 24.90
CA LYS A 2 20.60 15.00 24.24
C LYS A 2 20.15 15.46 22.86
N LYS A 3 20.70 14.86 21.81
CA LYS A 3 20.22 15.04 20.44
C LYS A 3 18.77 14.52 20.43
N ILE A 4 17.82 15.41 20.29
CA ILE A 4 16.39 15.08 20.18
C ILE A 4 16.27 14.18 18.94
N VAL A 5 15.73 12.99 19.15
CA VAL A 5 15.49 11.98 18.12
C VAL A 5 14.64 12.65 17.03
N SER A 6 15.12 12.62 15.78
CA SER A 6 14.35 13.06 14.61
C SER A 6 12.98 12.38 14.65
N GLU A 7 11.90 13.12 14.43
CA GLU A 7 10.54 12.56 14.38
C GLU A 7 10.54 11.27 13.54
N ALA A 8 10.02 10.19 14.14
CA ALA A 8 9.82 8.91 13.49
C ALA A 8 9.09 9.14 12.15
N GLN A 9 9.75 8.86 11.03
CA GLN A 9 9.21 9.13 9.71
C GLN A 9 8.00 8.22 9.45
N LEU A 10 6.98 8.74 8.78
CA LEU A 10 5.83 7.96 8.32
C LEU A 10 6.06 7.57 6.87
N ILE A 11 6.03 6.27 6.58
CA ILE A 11 6.05 5.73 5.21
C ILE A 11 4.65 5.25 4.87
N ARG A 12 4.06 5.83 3.83
CA ARG A 12 2.76 5.42 3.30
C ARG A 12 2.96 4.43 2.17
N ILE A 13 2.23 3.33 2.20
CA ILE A 13 2.37 2.22 1.26
C ILE A 13 1.00 1.99 0.63
N CYS A 14 0.94 1.95 -0.70
CA CYS A 14 -0.28 1.63 -1.45
C CYS A 14 -0.09 0.32 -2.22
N ALA A 15 -0.96 -0.66 -2.01
CA ALA A 15 -0.97 -1.90 -2.77
C ALA A 15 -2.23 -1.99 -3.63
N PHE A 16 -2.06 -2.15 -4.95
CA PHE A 16 -3.15 -2.40 -5.89
C PHE A 16 -3.25 -3.90 -6.16
N GLY A 17 -4.46 -4.47 -6.00
CA GLY A 17 -4.65 -5.92 -5.98
C GLY A 17 -3.97 -6.57 -4.79
N GLY A 18 -4.09 -5.96 -3.61
CA GLY A 18 -3.34 -6.38 -2.42
C GLY A 18 -3.70 -7.78 -1.90
N GLY A 19 -4.82 -8.36 -2.37
CA GLY A 19 -5.21 -9.72 -2.03
C GLY A 19 -5.13 -10.01 -0.53
N PRO A 20 -4.61 -11.17 -0.11
CA PRO A 20 -4.47 -11.54 1.30
C PRO A 20 -3.40 -10.74 2.07
N GLY A 21 -2.74 -9.74 1.46
CA GLY A 21 -1.83 -8.82 2.15
C GLY A 21 -0.37 -9.31 2.24
N THR A 22 0.14 -10.02 1.23
CA THR A 22 1.55 -10.45 1.19
C THR A 22 2.52 -9.27 1.26
N GLU A 23 2.13 -8.12 0.73
CA GLU A 23 2.89 -6.87 0.72
C GLU A 23 3.01 -6.31 2.14
N ILE A 24 2.00 -6.51 2.99
CA ILE A 24 2.03 -6.10 4.40
C ILE A 24 3.12 -6.90 5.12
N LEU A 25 3.05 -8.23 5.06
CA LEU A 25 4.00 -9.11 5.74
C LEU A 25 5.43 -8.93 5.24
N GLY A 26 5.61 -8.86 3.92
CA GLY A 26 6.92 -8.64 3.29
C GLY A 26 7.53 -7.30 3.70
N SER A 27 6.73 -6.24 3.70
CA SER A 27 7.17 -4.91 4.12
C SER A 27 7.52 -4.89 5.60
N LEU A 28 6.67 -5.42 6.49
CA LEU A 28 6.93 -5.47 7.92
C LEU A 28 8.25 -6.19 8.23
N LYS A 29 8.46 -7.36 7.63
CA LYS A 29 9.70 -8.13 7.80
C LYS A 29 10.94 -7.39 7.27
N TYR A 30 10.81 -6.70 6.15
CA TYR A 30 11.91 -5.88 5.61
C TYR A 30 12.26 -4.72 6.55
N PHE A 31 11.26 -3.93 6.98
CA PHE A 31 11.48 -2.79 7.86
C PHE A 31 11.97 -3.20 9.26
N GLU A 32 11.54 -4.36 9.75
CA GLU A 32 12.12 -4.99 10.94
C GLU A 32 13.61 -5.30 10.75
N SER A 33 13.99 -5.90 9.60
CA SER A 33 15.38 -6.31 9.34
C SER A 33 16.39 -5.14 9.27
N ILE A 34 15.91 -3.94 8.94
CA ILE A 34 16.74 -2.71 8.93
C ILE A 34 16.58 -1.89 10.22
N ALA A 35 15.92 -2.43 11.23
CA ALA A 35 15.62 -1.76 12.50
C ALA A 35 14.95 -0.39 12.31
N TYR A 36 14.04 -0.30 11.34
CA TYR A 36 13.26 0.92 11.11
C TYR A 36 12.39 1.21 12.34
N ASN A 37 12.49 2.43 12.85
CA ASN A 37 11.80 2.88 14.07
C ASN A 37 10.68 3.89 13.79
N GLY A 38 10.30 4.05 12.51
CA GLY A 38 9.19 4.89 12.09
C GLY A 38 7.86 4.14 12.06
N ARG A 39 6.84 4.79 11.49
CA ARG A 39 5.51 4.19 11.29
C ARG A 39 5.29 3.83 9.81
N LEU A 40 4.61 2.72 9.57
CA LEU A 40 4.14 2.31 8.24
C LEU A 40 2.62 2.48 8.16
N ASP A 41 2.10 2.94 7.04
CA ASP A 41 0.66 3.09 6.83
C ASP A 41 0.26 2.48 5.49
N PHE A 42 -0.41 1.34 5.56
CA PHE A 42 -0.78 0.53 4.42
C PHE A 42 -2.20 0.87 3.97
N THR A 43 -2.33 1.20 2.69
CA THR A 43 -3.60 1.27 1.97
C THR A 43 -3.61 0.16 0.94
N LEU A 44 -4.58 -0.74 1.05
CA LEU A 44 -4.78 -1.85 0.12
C LEU A 44 -6.05 -1.62 -0.68
N PHE A 45 -5.97 -1.88 -1.96
CA PHE A 45 -7.11 -1.91 -2.86
C PHE A 45 -7.27 -3.32 -3.39
N ASP A 46 -8.46 -3.89 -3.19
CA ASP A 46 -8.84 -5.16 -3.80
C ASP A 46 -10.36 -5.17 -4.00
N ARG A 47 -10.85 -5.99 -4.92
CA ARG A 47 -12.28 -6.18 -5.08
C ARG A 47 -12.85 -7.01 -3.94
N GLU A 48 -12.09 -7.99 -3.45
CA GLU A 48 -12.51 -8.90 -2.40
C GLU A 48 -12.21 -8.32 -1.01
N THR A 49 -13.25 -7.98 -0.27
CA THR A 49 -13.13 -7.39 1.07
C THR A 49 -12.78 -8.42 2.14
N ALA A 50 -13.12 -9.70 1.93
CA ALA A 50 -12.82 -10.77 2.89
C ALA A 50 -11.32 -10.91 3.17
N TRP A 51 -10.46 -10.38 2.30
CA TRP A 51 -9.03 -10.35 2.56
C TRP A 51 -8.61 -9.57 3.80
N SER A 52 -9.43 -8.64 4.30
CA SER A 52 -9.13 -7.98 5.59
C SER A 52 -8.95 -8.96 6.74
N ASP A 53 -9.64 -10.10 6.69
CA ASP A 53 -9.57 -11.12 7.74
C ASP A 53 -8.21 -11.83 7.77
N SER A 54 -7.43 -11.73 6.69
CA SER A 54 -6.11 -12.37 6.59
C SER A 54 -5.03 -11.65 7.40
N TRP A 55 -5.24 -10.37 7.71
CA TRP A 55 -4.24 -9.53 8.39
C TRP A 55 -4.80 -8.67 9.52
N SER A 56 -6.10 -8.78 9.82
CA SER A 56 -6.78 -7.98 10.85
C SER A 56 -6.17 -8.15 12.24
N ASP A 57 -5.56 -9.30 12.53
CA ASP A 57 -4.97 -9.62 13.84
C ASP A 57 -3.44 -9.41 13.90
N ILE A 58 -2.82 -8.91 12.82
CA ILE A 58 -1.36 -8.72 12.79
C ILE A 58 -0.92 -7.65 13.81
N SER A 59 -1.69 -6.58 13.98
CA SER A 59 -1.29 -5.48 14.87
C SER A 59 -1.27 -5.93 16.32
N GLU A 60 -2.26 -6.76 16.71
CA GLU A 60 -2.35 -7.42 18.02
C GLU A 60 -1.19 -8.39 18.23
N LYS A 61 -0.89 -9.25 17.26
CA LYS A 61 0.17 -10.27 17.37
C LYS A 61 1.57 -9.68 17.47
N LEU A 62 1.78 -8.51 16.88
CA LEU A 62 3.08 -7.84 16.87
C LEU A 62 3.25 -6.82 18.01
N ASP A 63 2.23 -6.65 18.89
CA ASP A 63 2.20 -5.60 19.94
C ASP A 63 2.59 -4.21 19.37
N SER A 64 2.05 -3.92 18.19
CA SER A 64 2.66 -2.95 17.26
C SER A 64 1.67 -1.93 16.70
N ASP A 65 0.57 -1.65 17.40
CA ASP A 65 -0.39 -0.61 17.00
C ASP A 65 0.25 0.79 16.82
N ARG A 66 1.47 0.97 17.33
CA ARG A 66 2.30 2.18 17.14
C ARG A 66 3.21 2.14 15.90
N ILE A 67 3.44 0.97 15.32
CA ILE A 67 4.41 0.70 14.25
C ILE A 67 3.72 0.68 12.88
N PHE A 68 2.48 0.18 12.78
CA PHE A 68 1.77 0.20 11.50
C PHE A 68 0.25 0.36 11.59
N SER A 69 -0.36 0.82 10.49
CA SER A 69 -1.82 0.79 10.25
C SER A 69 -2.14 0.16 8.90
N THR A 70 -3.32 -0.46 8.79
CA THR A 70 -3.81 -1.11 7.56
C THR A 70 -5.22 -0.66 7.24
N HIS A 71 -5.45 -0.27 6.00
CA HIS A 71 -6.73 0.17 5.47
C HIS A 71 -7.05 -0.60 4.18
N LEU A 72 -8.21 -1.25 4.12
CA LEU A 72 -8.70 -1.90 2.89
C LEU A 72 -9.80 -1.05 2.26
N PHE A 73 -9.69 -0.83 0.96
CA PHE A 73 -10.72 -0.21 0.15
C PHE A 73 -11.16 -1.17 -0.95
N ALA A 74 -12.46 -1.46 -0.98
CA ALA A 74 -13.06 -2.25 -2.05
C ALA A 74 -12.97 -1.50 -3.38
N LEU A 75 -12.26 -2.06 -4.36
CA LEU A 75 -12.10 -1.47 -5.68
C LEU A 75 -12.05 -2.54 -6.76
N ASP A 76 -13.02 -2.51 -7.66
CA ASP A 76 -12.98 -3.28 -8.91
C ASP A 76 -12.23 -2.48 -9.99
N PHE A 77 -10.99 -2.85 -10.22
CA PHE A 77 -10.15 -2.24 -11.25
C PHE A 77 -10.69 -2.43 -12.66
N THR A 78 -11.53 -3.43 -12.92
CA THR A 78 -12.15 -3.62 -14.25
C THR A 78 -13.27 -2.62 -14.53
N GLN A 79 -13.76 -1.91 -13.50
CA GLN A 79 -14.82 -0.91 -13.60
C GLN A 79 -14.44 0.37 -12.81
N PRO A 80 -13.38 1.10 -13.22
CA PRO A 80 -12.78 2.15 -12.40
C PRO A 80 -13.58 3.47 -12.35
N ASN A 81 -14.82 3.49 -12.86
CA ASN A 81 -15.55 4.70 -13.24
C ASN A 81 -15.80 5.71 -12.10
N ASN A 82 -15.58 5.33 -10.84
CA ASN A 82 -15.76 6.18 -9.66
C ASN A 82 -14.53 6.28 -8.74
N PHE A 83 -13.38 5.72 -9.12
CA PHE A 83 -12.21 5.74 -8.26
C PHE A 83 -11.36 7.00 -8.48
N ASN A 84 -11.31 7.86 -7.47
CA ASN A 84 -10.41 9.01 -7.45
C ASN A 84 -9.08 8.63 -6.78
N ALA A 85 -8.14 8.14 -7.59
CA ALA A 85 -6.81 7.75 -7.13
C ALA A 85 -6.06 8.87 -6.39
N LYS A 86 -6.33 10.15 -6.68
CA LYS A 86 -5.55 11.30 -6.20
C LYS A 86 -5.36 11.37 -4.68
N ASN A 87 -6.31 10.83 -3.91
CA ASN A 87 -6.21 10.81 -2.44
C ASN A 87 -5.14 9.82 -1.94
N TYR A 88 -4.90 8.76 -2.70
CA TYR A 88 -4.04 7.63 -2.35
C TYR A 88 -2.69 7.66 -3.10
N LEU A 89 -2.58 8.51 -4.13
CA LEU A 89 -1.34 8.79 -4.87
C LEU A 89 -0.27 9.54 -4.07
N ARG A 90 -0.56 9.88 -2.81
CA ARG A 90 0.40 10.50 -1.89
C ARG A 90 1.26 9.49 -1.13
N SER A 91 1.10 8.19 -1.39
CA SER A 91 1.92 7.13 -0.80
C SER A 91 3.38 7.21 -1.22
N ASP A 92 4.31 6.80 -0.37
CA ASP A 92 5.74 6.83 -0.64
C ASP A 92 6.19 5.61 -1.46
N LEU A 93 5.50 4.47 -1.29
CA LEU A 93 5.73 3.22 -2.01
C LEU A 93 4.43 2.70 -2.65
N PHE A 94 4.54 2.13 -3.86
CA PHE A 94 3.46 1.46 -4.56
C PHE A 94 3.80 0.00 -4.89
N PHE A 95 2.89 -0.90 -4.59
CA PHE A 95 2.95 -2.31 -4.96
C PHE A 95 1.85 -2.66 -5.98
N MET A 96 2.24 -3.33 -7.05
CA MET A 96 1.38 -3.89 -8.11
C MET A 96 1.79 -5.34 -8.40
N ILE A 97 2.06 -6.12 -7.35
CA ILE A 97 2.60 -7.48 -7.47
C ILE A 97 1.55 -8.41 -8.08
N TYR A 98 1.88 -9.07 -9.20
CA TYR A 98 0.96 -9.89 -10.01
C TYR A 98 -0.31 -9.18 -10.50
N PHE A 99 -0.41 -7.87 -10.28
CA PHE A 99 -1.62 -7.10 -10.60
C PHE A 99 -1.90 -7.11 -12.10
N PHE A 100 -0.87 -6.89 -12.91
CA PHE A 100 -1.00 -6.86 -14.37
C PHE A 100 -1.26 -8.22 -14.99
N SER A 101 -0.77 -9.31 -14.38
CA SER A 101 -1.02 -10.66 -14.90
C SER A 101 -2.47 -11.10 -14.71
N GLU A 102 -3.17 -10.55 -13.72
CA GLU A 102 -4.55 -10.90 -13.38
C GLU A 102 -5.58 -9.99 -14.07
N LEU A 103 -5.13 -8.90 -14.71
CA LEU A 103 -6.01 -7.95 -15.37
C LEU A 103 -5.98 -8.10 -16.88
N ASN A 104 -7.17 -8.14 -17.48
CA ASN A 104 -7.33 -7.91 -18.91
C ASN A 104 -7.10 -6.43 -19.20
N LEU A 105 -5.89 -6.11 -19.67
CA LEU A 105 -5.52 -4.75 -20.07
C LEU A 105 -6.44 -4.26 -21.18
N ASN A 106 -7.08 -3.11 -20.95
CA ASN A 106 -7.87 -2.38 -21.90
C ASN A 106 -7.57 -0.88 -21.75
N ASP A 107 -8.02 -0.07 -22.71
CA ASP A 107 -7.73 1.37 -22.76
C ASP A 107 -8.10 2.11 -21.45
N ASN A 108 -9.17 1.68 -20.76
CA ASN A 108 -9.57 2.29 -19.49
C ASN A 108 -8.58 1.98 -18.36
N MET A 109 -8.08 0.74 -18.31
CA MET A 109 -7.06 0.31 -17.35
C MET A 109 -5.73 1.01 -17.62
N GLU A 110 -5.29 1.05 -18.87
CA GLU A 110 -4.07 1.76 -19.27
C GLU A 110 -4.14 3.25 -18.89
N LYS A 111 -5.28 3.89 -19.16
CA LYS A 111 -5.50 5.28 -18.76
C LYS A 111 -5.47 5.45 -17.24
N PHE A 112 -6.13 4.57 -16.49
CA PHE A 112 -6.10 4.60 -15.03
C PHE A 112 -4.68 4.48 -14.47
N LEU A 113 -3.88 3.56 -15.02
CA LEU A 113 -2.50 3.35 -14.63
C LEU A 113 -1.63 4.55 -14.99
N PHE A 114 -1.80 5.09 -16.19
CA PHE A 114 -1.09 6.29 -16.62
C PHE A 114 -1.42 7.48 -15.72
N ASP A 115 -2.70 7.71 -15.42
CA ASP A 115 -3.14 8.75 -14.49
C ASP A 115 -2.57 8.51 -13.07
N THR A 116 -2.52 7.26 -12.63
CA THR A 116 -1.95 6.87 -11.32
C THR A 116 -0.45 7.19 -11.27
N LEU A 117 0.32 6.73 -12.26
CA LEU A 117 1.77 6.89 -12.32
C LEU A 117 2.22 8.33 -12.62
N THR A 118 1.45 9.10 -13.38
CA THR A 118 1.79 10.51 -13.67
C THR A 118 1.52 11.45 -12.51
N ASN A 119 0.59 11.09 -11.62
CA ASN A 119 0.32 11.85 -10.40
C ASN A 119 1.13 11.35 -9.19
N ALA A 120 1.99 10.35 -9.40
CA ALA A 120 2.97 9.91 -8.42
C ALA A 120 3.94 11.06 -8.08
N LYS A 121 4.22 11.29 -6.80
CA LYS A 121 5.23 12.28 -6.39
C LYS A 121 6.61 11.87 -6.90
N GLN A 122 7.42 12.85 -7.28
CA GLN A 122 8.83 12.63 -7.60
C GLN A 122 9.57 11.94 -6.44
N GLY A 123 10.25 10.84 -6.72
CA GLY A 123 10.95 10.02 -5.72
C GLY A 123 10.14 8.86 -5.13
N GLN A 124 8.90 8.64 -5.58
CA GLN A 124 8.15 7.43 -5.26
C GLN A 124 8.74 6.21 -5.98
N ASN A 125 8.77 5.08 -5.28
CA ASN A 125 9.24 3.81 -5.83
C ASN A 125 8.03 2.92 -6.17
N LEU A 126 8.05 2.38 -7.39
CA LEU A 126 7.05 1.46 -7.90
C LEU A 126 7.63 0.04 -7.95
N PHE A 127 6.91 -0.90 -7.36
CA PHE A 127 7.20 -2.33 -7.40
C PHE A 127 6.10 -3.03 -8.19
N ILE A 128 6.48 -3.69 -9.29
CA ILE A 128 5.60 -4.40 -10.21
C ILE A 128 5.94 -5.90 -10.14
#